data_AF-A0A7W9BA08-F1
#
_entry.id   AF-A0A7W9BA08-F1
#
_cell.length_a   1.000
_cell.length_b   1.000
_cell.length_c   1.000
_cell.angle_alpha   90.00
_cell.angle_beta   90.00
_cell.angle_gamma   90.00
#
_symmetry.space_group_name_H-M   'P 1'
#
loop_
_entity.id
_entity.type
_entity.pdbx_description
1 polymer ?
#
loop_
_entity_poly.entity_id
_entity_poly.type
_entity_poly.pdbx_seq_one_letter_code
_entity_poly.pdbx_strand_id
1 'polypeptide(L)'
;MILLGTGEAAAAKRRLLERAGAAVVGEEADAALAIVALDDEAEAVAAVGRLRKRGMLVNAVDRPGLCDFTLPAIMDRSPVLIAIGTNGVSAGLAAALRQRLEALLPPALGRLAEALHAARPRLRARFPDSGERRRAIAGALAAGGSLDPFVDHDAGDTALLFDPGASLAGKAISITLTSADPDDLTLRQARMLANADRVFHDPAVPATILDRARADAERIAGPAPANPGSGLTLFVSMA
;
A
#
# COMPACT_ATOMS: atom_id res chain seq x y z
N MET A 1 24.60 -12.33 3.08
CA MET A 1 23.63 -13.30 2.53
C MET A 1 24.40 -14.39 1.81
N ILE A 2 24.09 -15.65 2.09
CA ILE A 2 24.76 -16.77 1.41
C ILE A 2 24.13 -16.98 0.03
N LEU A 3 24.94 -17.20 -0.99
CA LEU A 3 24.50 -17.67 -2.31
C LEU A 3 25.31 -18.90 -2.68
N LEU A 4 24.65 -20.05 -2.78
CA LEU A 4 25.24 -21.30 -3.23
C LEU A 4 24.83 -21.57 -4.68
N GLY A 5 25.78 -22.07 -5.46
CA GLY A 5 25.57 -22.42 -6.86
C GLY A 5 26.34 -21.55 -7.85
N THR A 6 26.41 -22.04 -9.08
CA THR A 6 27.13 -21.43 -10.20
C THR A 6 26.20 -21.29 -11.40
N GLY A 7 26.67 -20.66 -12.49
CA GLY A 7 25.89 -20.51 -13.71
C GLY A 7 24.97 -19.30 -13.74
N GLU A 8 24.07 -19.26 -14.72
CA GLU A 8 23.28 -18.07 -15.05
C GLU A 8 22.27 -17.70 -13.96
N ALA A 9 21.58 -18.70 -13.39
CA ALA A 9 20.61 -18.48 -12.32
C ALA A 9 21.26 -17.87 -11.07
N ALA A 10 22.39 -18.44 -10.62
CA ALA A 10 23.17 -17.89 -9.52
C ALA A 10 23.69 -16.47 -9.82
N ALA A 11 24.21 -16.23 -11.03
CA ALA A 11 24.67 -14.90 -11.44
C ALA A 11 23.53 -13.87 -11.46
N ALA A 12 22.33 -14.25 -11.91
CA ALA A 12 21.16 -13.39 -11.89
C ALA A 12 20.74 -13.03 -10.45
N LYS A 13 20.75 -14.01 -9.53
CA LYS A 13 20.48 -13.77 -8.10
C LYS A 13 21.53 -12.88 -7.47
N ARG A 14 22.81 -13.10 -7.75
CA ARG A 14 23.91 -12.25 -7.27
C ARG A 14 23.69 -10.77 -7.63
N ARG A 15 23.42 -10.48 -8.92
CA ARG A 15 23.15 -9.10 -9.38
C ARG A 15 21.96 -8.46 -8.66
N LEU A 16 20.88 -9.23 -8.44
CA LEU A 16 19.70 -8.75 -7.72
C LEU A 16 20.05 -8.38 -6.27
N LEU A 17 20.79 -9.25 -5.58
CA LEU A 17 21.17 -9.07 -4.19
C LEU A 17 22.14 -7.89 -4.00
N GLU A 18 23.16 -7.78 -4.85
CA GLU A 18 24.13 -6.69 -4.80
C GLU A 18 23.47 -5.33 -5.09
N ARG A 19 22.53 -5.28 -6.06
CA ARG A 19 21.72 -4.07 -6.31
C ARG A 19 20.88 -3.65 -5.11
N ALA A 20 20.43 -4.60 -4.29
CA ALA A 20 19.72 -4.33 -3.05
C ALA A 20 20.68 -4.00 -1.87
N GLY A 21 21.99 -3.89 -2.13
CA GLY A 21 23.00 -3.59 -1.12
C GLY A 21 23.41 -4.78 -0.25
N ALA A 22 23.03 -6.00 -0.62
CA ALA A 22 23.39 -7.20 0.14
C ALA A 22 24.84 -7.63 -0.15
N ALA A 23 25.61 -7.88 0.91
CA ALA A 23 26.90 -8.56 0.79
C ALA A 23 26.67 -10.05 0.50
N VAL A 24 27.07 -10.50 -0.69
CA VAL A 24 26.95 -11.91 -1.13
C VAL A 24 28.20 -12.67 -0.73
N VAL A 25 28.04 -13.71 0.09
CA VAL A 25 29.13 -14.50 0.70
C VAL A 25 28.96 -16.00 0.43
N GLY A 26 30.01 -16.78 0.65
CA GLY A 26 29.99 -18.25 0.56
C GLY A 26 29.42 -18.92 1.82
N GLU A 27 29.31 -20.25 1.80
CA GLU A 27 28.66 -21.03 2.87
C GLU A 27 29.31 -20.82 4.25
N GLU A 28 30.63 -20.63 4.31
CA GLU A 28 31.40 -20.53 5.57
C GLU A 28 31.14 -19.27 6.39
N ALA A 29 30.53 -18.24 5.80
CA ALA A 29 30.27 -16.98 6.48
C ALA A 29 28.96 -17.00 7.26
N ASP A 30 28.87 -16.15 8.28
CA ASP A 30 27.61 -15.91 9.00
C ASP A 30 26.65 -15.04 8.18
N ALA A 31 25.40 -15.49 8.08
CA ALA A 31 24.32 -14.76 7.42
C ALA A 31 22.95 -15.17 7.98
N ALA A 32 21.95 -14.31 7.80
CA ALA A 32 20.56 -14.61 8.17
C ALA A 32 19.74 -15.26 7.03
N LEU A 33 20.15 -15.02 5.77
CA LEU A 33 19.44 -15.47 4.58
C LEU A 33 20.38 -16.22 3.64
N ALA A 34 19.86 -17.25 2.98
CA ALA A 34 20.55 -18.00 1.93
C ALA A 34 19.70 -18.16 0.66
N ILE A 35 20.34 -18.11 -0.50
CA ILE A 35 19.80 -18.57 -1.78
C ILE A 35 20.58 -19.79 -2.22
N VAL A 36 19.86 -20.86 -2.57
CA VAL A 36 20.43 -22.11 -3.11
C VAL A 36 20.04 -22.22 -4.57
N ALA A 37 20.99 -22.01 -5.46
CA ALA A 37 20.85 -22.08 -6.92
C ALA A 37 21.73 -23.22 -7.48
N LEU A 38 21.58 -24.41 -6.91
CA LEU A 38 22.28 -25.63 -7.34
C LEU A 38 21.40 -26.41 -8.32
N ASP A 39 22.01 -26.95 -9.38
CA ASP A 39 21.29 -27.72 -10.40
C ASP A 39 20.92 -29.11 -9.88
N ASP A 40 21.84 -29.79 -9.19
CA ASP A 40 21.61 -31.12 -8.61
C ASP A 40 20.62 -31.09 -7.43
N GLU A 41 19.61 -31.96 -7.50
CA GLU A 41 18.54 -32.02 -6.51
C GLU A 41 19.05 -32.47 -5.13
N ALA A 42 19.89 -33.50 -5.10
CA ALA A 42 20.37 -34.07 -3.84
C ALA A 42 21.31 -33.07 -3.14
N GLU A 43 22.17 -32.40 -3.89
CA GLU A 43 23.04 -31.34 -3.40
C GLU A 43 22.24 -30.15 -2.87
N ALA A 44 21.20 -29.71 -3.61
CA ALA A 44 20.31 -28.64 -3.19
C ALA A 44 19.59 -28.97 -1.87
N VAL A 45 18.98 -30.16 -1.77
CA VAL A 45 18.30 -30.62 -0.54
C VAL A 45 19.27 -30.68 0.64
N ALA A 46 20.47 -31.24 0.43
CA ALA A 46 21.49 -31.32 1.47
C ALA A 46 21.93 -29.93 1.95
N ALA A 47 22.17 -29.00 1.02
CA ALA A 47 22.55 -27.62 1.32
C ALA A 47 21.45 -26.88 2.10
N VAL A 48 20.20 -26.98 1.66
CA VAL A 48 19.04 -26.41 2.37
C VAL A 48 18.97 -26.95 3.81
N GLY A 49 19.14 -28.27 3.98
CA GLY A 49 19.16 -28.90 5.30
C GLY A 49 20.27 -28.38 6.22
N ARG A 50 21.49 -28.20 5.70
CA ARG A 50 22.62 -27.64 6.47
C ARG A 50 22.36 -26.18 6.87
N LEU A 51 21.87 -25.36 5.93
CA LEU A 51 21.60 -23.95 6.16
C LEU A 51 20.45 -23.73 7.15
N ARG A 52 19.37 -24.51 7.05
CA ARG A 52 18.26 -24.45 8.02
C ARG A 52 18.69 -24.86 9.44
N LYS A 53 19.56 -25.86 9.58
CA LYS A 53 20.14 -26.24 10.88
C LYS A 53 20.95 -25.11 11.53
N ARG A 54 21.42 -24.14 10.76
CA ARG A 54 22.08 -22.91 11.24
C ARG A 54 21.09 -21.78 11.60
N GLY A 55 19.78 -22.03 11.50
CA GLY A 55 18.74 -21.04 11.78
C GLY A 55 18.51 -20.02 10.66
N MET A 56 19.01 -20.29 9.45
CA MET A 56 18.86 -19.40 8.30
C MET A 56 17.53 -19.60 7.58
N LEU A 57 16.97 -18.52 7.01
CA LEU A 57 15.88 -18.65 6.02
C LEU A 57 16.49 -18.92 4.65
N VAL A 58 15.94 -19.90 3.94
CA VAL A 58 16.48 -20.39 2.67
C VAL A 58 15.48 -20.18 1.53
N ASN A 59 15.95 -19.72 0.38
CA ASN A 59 15.20 -19.75 -0.88
C ASN A 59 15.94 -20.66 -1.86
N ALA A 60 15.35 -21.80 -2.20
CA ALA A 60 15.89 -22.74 -3.17
C ALA A 60 15.28 -22.47 -4.55
N VAL A 61 16.13 -22.14 -5.52
CA VAL A 61 15.71 -21.83 -6.89
C VAL A 61 15.01 -23.05 -7.51
N ASP A 62 13.87 -22.78 -8.15
CA ASP A 62 12.97 -23.74 -8.78
C ASP A 62 12.41 -24.84 -7.86
N ARG A 63 12.55 -24.67 -6.54
CA ARG A 63 12.14 -25.65 -5.51
C ARG A 63 11.27 -24.99 -4.44
N PRO A 64 10.01 -24.65 -4.75
CA PRO A 64 9.14 -23.92 -3.82
C PRO A 64 8.91 -24.66 -2.49
N GLY A 65 8.88 -26.00 -2.49
CA GLY A 65 8.74 -26.81 -1.27
C GLY A 65 9.94 -26.75 -0.31
N LEU A 66 11.09 -26.25 -0.78
CA LEU A 66 12.30 -26.07 0.02
C LEU A 66 12.54 -24.60 0.41
N CYS A 67 11.63 -23.69 0.03
CA CYS A 67 11.74 -22.26 0.33
C CYS A 67 11.06 -21.89 1.65
N ASP A 68 11.72 -21.06 2.45
CA ASP A 68 11.16 -20.37 3.63
C ASP A 68 10.61 -18.98 3.27
N PHE A 69 11.06 -18.41 2.15
CA PHE A 69 10.61 -17.13 1.63
C PHE A 69 10.60 -17.11 0.10
N THR A 70 9.91 -16.14 -0.49
CA THR A 70 9.89 -15.90 -1.93
C THR A 70 10.47 -14.53 -2.27
N LEU A 71 11.01 -14.39 -3.48
CA LEU A 71 11.50 -13.10 -4.00
C LEU A 71 10.39 -12.46 -4.83
N PRO A 72 9.80 -11.32 -4.38
CA PRO A 72 8.74 -10.65 -5.11
C PRO A 72 9.28 -9.92 -6.34
N ALA A 73 8.37 -9.52 -7.24
CA ALA A 73 8.70 -8.51 -8.23
C ALA A 73 8.73 -7.13 -7.54
N ILE A 74 9.87 -6.44 -7.60
CA ILE A 74 10.10 -5.18 -6.89
C ILE A 74 10.10 -4.04 -7.91
N MET A 75 9.34 -3.00 -7.62
CA MET A 75 9.47 -1.70 -8.26
C MET A 75 10.07 -0.73 -7.25
N ASP A 76 11.14 -0.08 -7.68
CA ASP A 76 11.92 0.86 -6.86
C ASP A 76 11.72 2.29 -7.37
N ARG A 77 11.17 3.14 -6.49
CA ARG A 77 11.04 4.59 -6.62
C ARG A 77 11.48 5.22 -5.29
N SER A 78 12.64 4.79 -4.80
CA SER A 78 13.18 5.15 -3.49
C SER A 78 12.90 6.61 -3.09
N PRO A 79 12.38 6.87 -1.88
CA PRO A 79 12.16 5.91 -0.79
C PRO A 79 10.88 5.07 -0.90
N VAL A 80 10.11 5.16 -2.00
CA VAL A 80 8.89 4.36 -2.20
C VAL A 80 9.23 3.02 -2.85
N LEU A 81 8.93 1.93 -2.14
CA LEU A 81 9.13 0.56 -2.62
C LEU A 81 7.79 -0.16 -2.73
N ILE A 82 7.58 -0.84 -3.85
CA ILE A 82 6.41 -1.70 -4.06
C ILE A 82 6.89 -3.11 -4.36
N ALA A 83 6.50 -4.07 -3.51
CA ALA A 83 6.79 -5.48 -3.66
C ALA A 83 5.51 -6.24 -4.06
N ILE A 84 5.57 -6.96 -5.17
CA ILE A 84 4.43 -7.68 -5.74
C ILE A 84 4.73 -9.17 -5.64
N GLY A 85 3.98 -9.86 -4.79
CA GLY A 85 4.06 -11.31 -4.60
C GLY A 85 2.80 -12.01 -5.08
N THR A 86 2.96 -13.23 -5.59
CA THR A 86 1.85 -14.15 -5.93
C THR A 86 1.87 -15.40 -5.04
N ASN A 87 2.59 -15.36 -3.93
CA ASN A 87 2.80 -16.50 -3.04
C ASN A 87 3.23 -17.78 -3.78
N GLY A 88 4.12 -17.64 -4.76
CA GLY A 88 4.61 -18.75 -5.57
C GLY A 88 3.67 -19.22 -6.70
N VAL A 89 2.47 -18.66 -6.83
CA VAL A 89 1.49 -19.10 -7.84
C VAL A 89 1.92 -18.74 -9.27
N SER A 90 2.45 -17.54 -9.49
CA SER A 90 2.88 -17.12 -10.83
C SER A 90 3.88 -15.96 -10.79
N ALA A 91 5.14 -16.24 -11.12
CA ALA A 91 6.15 -15.20 -11.31
C ALA A 91 5.82 -14.29 -12.52
N GLY A 92 5.25 -14.86 -13.58
CA GLY A 92 4.83 -14.13 -14.77
C GLY A 92 3.76 -13.09 -14.47
N LEU A 93 2.76 -13.42 -13.64
CA LEU A 93 1.73 -12.48 -13.21
C LEU A 93 2.34 -11.34 -12.38
N ALA A 94 3.24 -11.65 -11.43
CA ALA A 94 3.93 -10.63 -10.64
C ALA A 94 4.74 -9.67 -11.53
N ALA A 95 5.43 -10.20 -12.55
CA ALA A 95 6.18 -9.41 -13.52
C ALA A 95 5.27 -8.52 -14.37
N ALA A 96 4.15 -9.06 -14.87
CA ALA A 96 3.18 -8.30 -15.67
C ALA A 96 2.54 -7.16 -14.86
N LEU A 97 2.19 -7.40 -13.59
CA LEU A 97 1.68 -6.36 -12.69
C LEU A 97 2.72 -5.28 -12.42
N ARG A 98 3.98 -5.68 -12.16
CA ARG A 98 5.10 -4.73 -11.98
C ARG A 98 5.25 -3.83 -13.19
N GLN A 99 5.27 -4.39 -14.40
CA GLN A 99 5.41 -3.61 -15.64
C GLN A 99 4.27 -2.60 -15.84
N ARG A 100 3.03 -3.01 -15.55
CA ARG A 100 1.89 -2.09 -15.62
C ARG A 100 1.97 -0.98 -14.59
N LEU A 101 2.36 -1.30 -13.34
CA LEU A 101 2.52 -0.30 -12.29
C LEU A 101 3.70 0.65 -12.57
N GLU A 102 4.79 0.16 -13.16
CA GLU A 102 5.93 1.00 -13.59
C GLU A 102 5.53 2.04 -14.63
N ALA A 103 4.60 1.70 -15.52
CA ALA A 103 4.08 2.63 -16.52
C ALA A 103 3.07 3.64 -15.95
N LEU A 104 2.35 3.26 -14.88
CA LEU A 104 1.35 4.12 -14.24
C LEU A 104 1.96 5.08 -13.21
N LEU A 105 3.03 4.67 -12.53
CA LEU A 105 3.60 5.44 -11.43
C LEU A 105 4.76 6.32 -11.91
N PRO A 106 4.68 7.64 -11.68
CA PRO A 106 5.71 8.59 -12.05
C PRO A 106 7.11 8.19 -11.56
N PRO A 107 8.18 8.38 -12.36
CA PRO A 107 9.55 8.23 -11.89
C PRO A 107 9.88 9.13 -10.70
N ALA A 108 9.23 10.31 -10.63
CA ALA A 108 9.41 11.31 -9.60
C ALA A 108 8.75 10.99 -8.25
N LEU A 109 8.03 9.86 -8.11
CA LEU A 109 7.29 9.52 -6.89
C LEU A 109 8.15 9.53 -5.61
N GLY A 110 9.43 9.17 -5.72
CA GLY A 110 10.38 9.26 -4.61
C GLY A 110 10.55 10.71 -4.09
N ARG A 111 10.62 11.69 -5.00
CA ARG A 111 10.74 13.12 -4.65
C ARG A 111 9.51 13.62 -3.91
N LEU A 112 8.31 13.18 -4.29
CA LEU A 112 7.08 13.49 -3.55
C LEU A 112 7.14 12.95 -2.11
N ALA A 113 7.61 11.72 -1.92
CA ALA A 113 7.76 11.14 -0.59
C ALA A 113 8.78 11.90 0.28
N GLU A 114 9.91 12.32 -0.30
CA GLU A 114 10.91 13.15 0.38
C GLU A 114 10.35 14.53 0.74
N ALA A 115 9.62 15.17 -0.18
CA ALA A 115 9.01 16.46 0.06
C ALA A 115 7.95 16.40 1.18
N LEU A 116 7.11 15.35 1.20
CA LEU A 116 6.15 15.10 2.29
C LEU A 116 6.86 14.87 3.63
N HIS A 117 8.01 14.19 3.63
CA HIS A 117 8.82 14.02 4.82
C HIS A 117 9.36 15.35 5.34
N ALA A 118 9.94 16.18 4.47
CA ALA A 118 10.45 17.50 4.80
C ALA A 118 9.34 18.46 5.28
N ALA A 119 8.12 18.31 4.77
CA ALA A 119 6.96 19.13 5.14
C ALA A 119 6.37 18.81 6.52
N ARG A 120 6.76 17.69 7.17
CA ARG A 120 6.19 17.23 8.46
C ARG A 120 6.15 18.30 9.57
N PRO A 121 7.21 19.09 9.82
CA PRO A 121 7.17 20.12 10.87
C PRO A 121 6.14 21.21 10.56
N ARG A 122 6.05 21.65 9.30
CA ARG A 122 5.09 22.67 8.84
C ARG A 122 3.66 22.15 8.91
N LEU A 123 3.42 20.90 8.51
CA LEU A 123 2.10 20.25 8.61
C LEU A 123 1.64 20.14 10.06
N ARG A 124 2.54 19.84 11.00
CA ARG A 124 2.23 19.80 12.44
C ARG A 124 1.92 21.19 13.01
N ALA A 125 2.61 22.23 12.54
CA ALA A 125 2.34 23.60 12.97
C ALA A 125 1.00 24.13 12.40
N ARG A 126 0.69 23.82 11.13
CA ARG A 126 -0.55 24.23 10.46
C ARG A 126 -1.77 23.47 10.97
N PHE A 127 -1.63 22.17 11.19
CA PHE A 127 -2.68 21.29 11.70
C PHE A 127 -2.18 20.64 13.00
N PRO A 128 -2.33 21.31 14.16
CA PRO A 128 -1.93 20.74 15.45
C PRO A 128 -2.73 19.47 15.76
N ASP A 129 -4.03 19.49 15.45
CA ASP A 129 -4.89 18.30 15.58
C ASP A 129 -4.44 17.19 14.62
N SER A 130 -4.36 15.98 15.16
CA SER A 130 -3.89 14.82 14.40
C SER A 130 -4.92 14.30 13.38
N GLY A 131 -6.21 14.44 13.68
CA GLY A 131 -7.30 14.03 12.79
C GLY A 131 -7.39 14.95 11.58
N GLU A 132 -7.36 16.26 11.81
CA GLU A 132 -7.37 17.28 10.76
C GLU A 132 -6.16 17.15 9.85
N ARG A 133 -4.96 16.99 10.42
CA ARG A 133 -3.74 16.76 9.65
C ARG A 133 -3.83 15.51 8.77
N ARG A 134 -4.39 14.41 9.28
CA ARG A 134 -4.60 13.18 8.51
C ARG A 134 -5.56 13.42 7.34
N ARG A 135 -6.67 14.14 7.56
CA ARG A 135 -7.66 14.45 6.51
C ARG A 135 -7.06 15.32 5.41
N ALA A 136 -6.31 16.36 5.78
CA ALA A 136 -5.64 17.25 4.82
C ALA A 136 -4.66 16.46 3.93
N ILE A 137 -3.81 15.61 4.52
CA ILE A 137 -2.88 14.76 3.77
C ILE A 137 -3.64 13.76 2.89
N ALA A 138 -4.66 13.09 3.44
CA ALA A 138 -5.42 12.06 2.72
C ALA A 138 -6.12 12.61 1.48
N GLY A 139 -6.72 13.81 1.59
CA GLY A 139 -7.36 14.40 0.43
C GLY A 139 -6.38 14.98 -0.59
N ALA A 140 -5.23 15.53 -0.16
CA ALA A 140 -4.20 15.96 -1.09
C ALA A 140 -3.66 14.78 -1.92
N LEU A 141 -3.52 13.61 -1.30
CA LEU A 141 -3.06 12.37 -1.95
C LEU A 141 -4.19 11.59 -2.68
N ALA A 142 -5.44 12.06 -2.60
CA ALA A 142 -6.55 11.39 -3.28
C ALA A 142 -6.45 11.56 -4.80
N ALA A 143 -7.19 10.75 -5.55
CA ALA A 143 -7.27 10.88 -7.00
C ALA A 143 -7.76 12.28 -7.41
N GLY A 144 -6.96 12.99 -8.21
CA GLY A 144 -7.19 14.39 -8.59
C GLY A 144 -6.93 15.41 -7.47
N GLY A 145 -6.38 14.98 -6.34
CA GLY A 145 -5.90 15.86 -5.28
C GLY A 145 -4.62 16.60 -5.68
N SER A 146 -4.28 17.65 -4.93
CA SER A 146 -3.12 18.51 -5.23
C SER A 146 -1.77 17.79 -5.20
N LEU A 147 -1.69 16.63 -4.54
CA LEU A 147 -0.52 15.77 -4.45
C LEU A 147 -0.82 14.33 -4.92
N ASP A 148 -1.70 14.15 -5.90
CA ASP A 148 -2.04 12.82 -6.43
C ASP A 148 -0.76 12.06 -6.86
N PRO A 149 -0.41 10.92 -6.23
CA PRO A 149 0.85 10.22 -6.49
C PRO A 149 0.97 9.61 -7.89
N PHE A 150 -0.11 9.60 -8.70
CA PHE A 150 -0.11 9.13 -10.08
C PHE A 150 0.18 10.24 -11.11
N VAL A 151 0.36 11.48 -10.66
CA VAL A 151 0.71 12.63 -11.50
C VAL A 151 2.16 13.05 -11.20
N ASP A 152 2.85 13.60 -12.20
CA ASP A 152 4.18 14.17 -11.97
C ASP A 152 4.09 15.40 -11.07
N HIS A 153 4.92 15.41 -10.02
CA HIS A 153 5.09 16.55 -9.12
C HIS A 153 6.52 17.06 -9.18
N ASP A 154 6.66 18.38 -9.14
CA ASP A 154 7.92 19.07 -8.93
C ASP A 154 8.18 19.28 -7.42
N ALA A 155 9.45 19.49 -7.06
CA ALA A 155 9.87 19.60 -5.65
C ALA A 155 9.18 20.76 -4.88
N GLY A 156 8.59 21.72 -5.58
CA GLY A 156 7.83 22.83 -5.01
C GLY A 156 6.38 22.51 -4.65
N ASP A 157 5.83 21.38 -5.09
CA ASP A 157 4.37 21.13 -5.08
C ASP A 157 3.80 20.90 -3.68
N THR A 158 4.64 20.55 -2.69
CA THR A 158 4.17 20.50 -1.30
C THR A 158 3.77 21.87 -0.74
N ALA A 159 4.15 22.99 -1.39
CA ALA A 159 3.61 24.30 -1.07
C ALA A 159 2.08 24.37 -1.23
N LEU A 160 1.52 23.58 -2.15
CA LEU A 160 0.08 23.47 -2.41
C LEU A 160 -0.71 22.87 -1.24
N LEU A 161 -0.05 22.11 -0.34
CA LEU A 161 -0.66 21.64 0.91
C LEU A 161 -0.96 22.78 1.90
N PHE A 162 -0.31 23.92 1.72
CA PHE A 162 -0.38 25.07 2.60
C PHE A 162 -1.19 26.22 2.00
N ASP A 163 -1.69 26.06 0.77
CA ASP A 163 -2.54 27.05 0.12
C ASP A 163 -3.96 27.01 0.72
N PRO A 164 -4.47 28.09 1.34
CA PRO A 164 -5.77 28.11 2.01
C PRO A 164 -6.96 27.79 1.10
N GLY A 165 -6.78 27.94 -0.22
CA GLY A 165 -7.79 27.68 -1.25
C GLY A 165 -7.96 26.21 -1.62
N ALA A 166 -7.05 25.32 -1.20
CA ALA A 166 -7.15 23.88 -1.40
C ALA A 166 -8.13 23.25 -0.39
N SER A 167 -9.33 23.82 -0.27
CA SER A 167 -10.44 23.09 0.33
C SER A 167 -10.73 21.92 -0.59
N LEU A 168 -10.44 20.72 -0.13
CA LEU A 168 -10.90 19.48 -0.75
C LEU A 168 -12.39 19.61 -0.97
N ALA A 169 -12.81 19.75 -2.22
CA ALA A 169 -14.22 19.75 -2.56
C ALA A 169 -14.81 18.45 -1.99
N GLY A 170 -15.68 18.58 -0.99
CA GLY A 170 -16.26 17.42 -0.34
C GLY A 170 -17.00 16.61 -1.38
N LYS A 171 -16.77 15.30 -1.34
CA LYS A 171 -17.51 14.39 -2.20
C LYS A 171 -18.78 13.99 -1.47
N ALA A 172 -19.92 14.45 -1.95
CA ALA A 172 -21.23 13.98 -1.51
C ALA A 172 -21.59 12.73 -2.31
N ILE A 173 -21.93 11.62 -1.64
CA ILE A 173 -22.42 10.42 -2.31
C ILE A 173 -23.68 9.92 -1.61
N SER A 174 -24.75 9.77 -2.38
CA SER A 174 -26.00 9.18 -1.89
C SER A 174 -25.97 7.66 -2.06
N ILE A 175 -26.35 6.95 -1.00
CA ILE A 175 -26.58 5.52 -1.00
C ILE A 175 -28.04 5.26 -0.61
N THR A 176 -28.69 4.41 -1.38
CA THR A 176 -30.03 3.91 -1.07
C THR A 176 -29.91 2.46 -0.62
N LEU A 177 -30.41 2.18 0.58
CA LEU A 177 -30.39 0.88 1.22
C LEU A 177 -31.65 0.11 0.86
N THR A 178 -31.48 -1.16 0.50
CA THR A 178 -32.59 -2.07 0.16
C THR A 178 -33.04 -2.91 1.35
N SER A 179 -32.28 -2.91 2.44
CA SER A 179 -32.54 -3.69 3.66
C SER A 179 -32.12 -2.90 4.90
N ALA A 180 -32.77 -3.22 6.02
CA ALA A 180 -32.45 -2.70 7.35
C ALA A 180 -31.38 -3.57 8.07
N ASP A 181 -31.02 -4.71 7.50
CA ASP A 181 -29.98 -5.59 8.04
C ASP A 181 -28.59 -5.08 7.63
N PRO A 182 -27.67 -4.81 8.58
CA PRO A 182 -26.31 -4.39 8.25
C PRO A 182 -25.50 -5.44 7.48
N ASP A 183 -25.87 -6.72 7.53
CA ASP A 183 -25.18 -7.78 6.79
C ASP A 183 -25.59 -7.84 5.31
N ASP A 184 -26.69 -7.16 4.94
CA ASP A 184 -27.12 -6.98 3.55
C ASP A 184 -26.42 -5.80 2.84
N LEU A 185 -25.55 -5.06 3.55
CA LEU A 185 -24.74 -4.03 2.93
C LEU A 185 -23.82 -4.64 1.87
N THR A 186 -23.88 -4.10 0.65
CA THR A 186 -22.88 -4.47 -0.35
C THR A 186 -21.47 -4.09 0.16
N LEU A 187 -20.45 -4.84 -0.28
CA LEU A 187 -19.05 -4.52 0.04
C LEU A 187 -18.69 -3.06 -0.31
N ARG A 188 -19.32 -2.48 -1.34
CA ARG A 188 -19.14 -1.08 -1.70
C ARG A 188 -19.73 -0.14 -0.66
N GLN A 189 -20.98 -0.35 -0.24
CA GLN A 189 -21.66 0.48 0.76
C GLN A 189 -20.96 0.39 2.13
N ALA A 190 -20.58 -0.81 2.57
CA ALA A 190 -19.84 -1.00 3.82
C ALA A 190 -18.48 -0.27 3.80
N ARG A 191 -17.74 -0.35 2.68
CA ARG A 191 -16.48 0.41 2.52
C ARG A 191 -16.71 1.92 2.52
N MET A 192 -17.79 2.40 1.91
CA MET A 192 -18.11 3.82 1.90
C MET A 192 -18.43 4.30 3.31
N LEU A 193 -19.30 3.60 4.06
CA LEU A 193 -19.62 3.92 5.45
C LEU A 193 -18.36 3.95 6.32
N ALA A 194 -17.50 2.93 6.21
CA ALA A 194 -16.25 2.84 6.97
C ALA A 194 -15.21 3.92 6.63
N ASN A 195 -15.38 4.68 5.54
CA ASN A 195 -14.49 5.77 5.16
C ASN A 195 -15.17 7.15 5.24
N ALA A 196 -16.45 7.22 5.57
CA ALA A 196 -17.19 8.48 5.66
C ALA A 196 -16.69 9.33 6.81
N ASP A 197 -16.55 10.63 6.57
CA ASP A 197 -16.31 11.62 7.62
C ASP A 197 -17.63 12.09 8.24
N ARG A 198 -18.68 12.16 7.41
CA ARG A 198 -20.02 12.57 7.81
C ARG A 198 -21.06 11.67 7.18
N VAL A 199 -22.05 11.27 7.96
CA VAL A 199 -23.17 10.44 7.52
C VAL A 199 -24.44 11.21 7.80
N PHE A 200 -25.01 11.80 6.74
CA PHE A 200 -26.38 12.28 6.75
C PHE A 200 -27.30 11.09 6.48
N HIS A 201 -28.38 10.97 7.23
CA HIS A 201 -29.28 9.85 7.05
C HIS A 201 -30.74 10.23 7.27
N ASP A 202 -31.61 9.49 6.60
CA ASP A 202 -33.04 9.54 6.89
C ASP A 202 -33.31 8.92 8.28
N PRO A 203 -34.38 9.35 8.98
CA PRO A 203 -34.78 8.77 10.26
C PRO A 203 -35.12 7.26 10.19
N ALA A 204 -35.41 6.75 8.99
CA ALA A 204 -35.71 5.33 8.76
C ALA A 204 -34.46 4.43 8.74
N VAL A 205 -33.25 5.00 8.70
CA VAL A 205 -32.00 4.22 8.65
C VAL A 205 -31.68 3.66 10.04
N PRO A 206 -31.51 2.33 10.20
CA PRO A 206 -31.18 1.72 11.48
C PRO A 206 -29.82 2.14 12.04
N ALA A 207 -29.74 2.30 13.37
CA ALA A 207 -28.49 2.60 14.07
C ALA A 207 -27.41 1.54 13.82
N THR A 208 -27.80 0.27 13.67
CA THR A 208 -26.89 -0.86 13.39
C THR A 208 -26.15 -0.72 12.05
N ILE A 209 -26.73 -0.02 11.08
CA ILE A 209 -26.07 0.32 9.81
C ILE A 209 -25.15 1.53 10.00
N LEU A 210 -25.61 2.56 10.73
CA LEU A 210 -24.80 3.75 11.04
C LEU A 210 -23.56 3.40 11.87
N ASP A 211 -23.63 2.37 12.71
CA ASP A 211 -22.52 1.84 13.50
C ASP A 211 -21.41 1.21 12.65
N ARG A 212 -21.66 0.93 11.37
CA ARG A 212 -20.63 0.49 10.42
C ARG A 212 -19.77 1.66 9.92
N ALA A 213 -20.15 2.91 10.20
CA ALA A 213 -19.30 4.06 9.96
C ALA A 213 -18.14 4.11 10.97
N ARG A 214 -17.14 4.97 10.70
CA ARG A 214 -16.05 5.20 11.67
C ARG A 214 -16.62 5.68 13.01
N ALA A 215 -15.96 5.28 14.10
CA ALA A 215 -16.36 5.70 15.45
C ALA A 215 -16.32 7.22 15.65
N ASP A 216 -15.49 7.93 14.87
CA ASP A 216 -15.34 9.38 14.89
C ASP A 216 -16.07 10.11 13.75
N ALA A 217 -16.89 9.41 12.96
CA ALA A 217 -17.70 10.02 11.91
C ALA A 217 -18.89 10.79 12.54
N GLU A 218 -19.14 12.01 12.05
CA GLU A 218 -20.30 12.80 12.48
C GLU A 218 -21.58 12.21 11.87
N ARG A 219 -22.61 11.95 12.70
CA ARG A 219 -23.88 11.35 12.27
C ARG A 219 -24.99 12.38 12.45
N ILE A 220 -25.66 12.73 11.35
CA ILE A 220 -26.62 13.82 11.32
C ILE A 220 -27.92 13.31 10.70
N ALA A 221 -29.01 13.33 11.48
CA ALA A 221 -30.33 13.03 10.96
C ALA A 221 -30.84 14.25 10.17
N GLY A 222 -31.10 14.09 8.87
CA GLY A 222 -31.60 15.18 8.03
C GLY A 222 -31.16 15.12 6.58
N PRO A 223 -31.62 16.10 5.77
CA PRO A 223 -31.35 16.12 4.33
C PRO A 223 -29.86 16.32 4.04
N ALA A 224 -29.44 15.86 2.86
CA ALA A 224 -28.08 16.09 2.36
C ALA A 224 -27.77 17.61 2.37
N PRO A 225 -26.61 18.04 2.87
CA PRO A 225 -26.26 19.44 2.92
C PRO A 225 -26.00 19.97 1.51
N ALA A 226 -26.42 21.21 1.23
CA ALA A 226 -26.17 21.88 -0.06
C ALA A 226 -24.67 22.06 -0.36
N ASN A 227 -23.85 22.12 0.70
CA ASN A 227 -22.39 22.08 0.60
C ASN A 227 -21.88 20.95 1.51
N PRO A 228 -21.28 19.88 0.98
CA PRO A 228 -20.80 18.75 1.77
C PRO A 228 -19.62 19.09 2.70
N GLY A 229 -19.06 20.29 2.61
CA GLY A 229 -17.85 20.69 3.33
C GLY A 229 -16.62 19.99 2.74
N SER A 230 -15.56 19.82 3.53
CA SER A 230 -14.42 18.98 3.14
C SER A 230 -14.60 17.53 3.59
N GLY A 231 -14.13 16.57 2.80
CA GLY A 231 -14.13 15.13 3.13
C GLY A 231 -15.18 14.31 2.39
N LEU A 232 -15.38 13.05 2.81
CA LEU A 232 -16.42 12.17 2.27
C LEU A 232 -17.71 12.32 3.09
N THR A 233 -18.73 12.89 2.47
CA THR A 233 -20.07 13.03 3.06
C THR A 233 -21.00 12.02 2.40
N LEU A 234 -21.57 11.12 3.19
CA LEU A 234 -22.59 10.18 2.72
C LEU A 234 -23.98 10.69 3.05
N PHE A 235 -24.90 10.49 2.11
CA PHE A 235 -26.33 10.57 2.38
C PHE A 235 -26.93 9.17 2.28
N VAL A 236 -27.56 8.69 3.35
CA VAL A 236 -28.07 7.33 3.48
C VAL A 236 -29.58 7.39 3.56
N SER A 237 -30.25 6.83 2.57
CA SER A 237 -31.72 6.70 2.54
C SER A 237 -32.12 5.24 2.49
N MET A 238 -33.34 4.94 2.90
CA MET A 238 -33.99 3.65 2.62
C MET A 238 -34.73 3.75 1.26
N ALA A 239 -34.78 2.65 0.52
CA ALA A 239 -35.58 2.52 -0.71
C ALA A 239 -37.08 2.52 -0.42
#